data_AF-A0AAN8HKF9-F1
#
_entry.id   AF-A0AAN8HKF9-F1
#
_cell.length_a   1.000
_cell.length_b   1.000
_cell.length_c   1.000
_cell.angle_alpha   90.00
_cell.angle_beta   90.00
_cell.angle_gamma   90.00
#
_symmetry.space_group_name_H-M   'P 1'
#
loop_
_entity.id
_entity.type
_entity.pdbx_description
1 polymer ?
#
loop_
_entity_poly.entity_id
_entity_poly.type
_entity_poly.pdbx_seq_one_letter_code
_entity_poly.pdbx_strand_id
1 'polypeptide(L)'
;MVTKAGHNCDEIHIVFDTYREDSIKNGERERRGKSKEMVVLDVISLNQNVPVVLENFWSSSIGKTAFQAFYVEWLTTNYQGTKPLYLGISPQAWTVSAGCASPFPRLNCTHEEADDRMMFHVQDILSHRSGPTSITLSSGDTYVFVCLLYHITVNWRDLGLKELWLVRNSGVRRS
;
A
#
# COMPACT_ATOMS: atom_id res chain seq x y z
N MET A 1 4.02 14.42 -6.81
CA MET A 1 3.41 14.22 -5.48
C MET A 1 3.26 12.72 -5.24
N VAL A 2 4.37 12.00 -5.06
CA VAL A 2 4.47 10.57 -4.62
C VAL A 2 5.79 10.34 -3.85
N THR A 3 6.82 11.19 -4.00
CA THR A 3 8.21 10.80 -3.67
C THR A 3 8.92 11.64 -2.60
N LYS A 4 8.23 12.42 -1.75
CA LYS A 4 8.91 12.98 -0.56
C LYS A 4 9.21 11.87 0.45
N ALA A 5 8.23 11.01 0.71
CA ALA A 5 8.44 9.78 1.48
C ALA A 5 9.30 8.82 0.64
N GLY A 6 10.37 8.28 1.23
CA GLY A 6 11.31 7.38 0.53
C GLY A 6 12.48 8.06 -0.19
N HIS A 7 12.60 9.40 -0.16
CA HIS A 7 13.73 10.11 -0.79
C HIS A 7 15.10 9.66 -0.28
N ASN A 8 15.19 9.18 0.96
CA ASN A 8 16.45 8.68 1.54
C ASN A 8 16.52 7.15 1.64
N CYS A 9 15.58 6.41 1.03
CA CYS A 9 15.57 4.94 1.02
C CYS A 9 16.18 4.38 -0.27
N ASP A 10 16.68 3.15 -0.30
CA ASP A 10 17.23 2.59 -1.55
C ASP A 10 16.14 2.14 -2.54
N GLU A 11 15.00 1.71 -2.01
CA GLU A 11 13.83 1.24 -2.75
C GLU A 11 12.54 1.70 -2.07
N ILE A 12 11.43 1.68 -2.80
CA ILE A 12 10.11 2.12 -2.33
C ILE A 12 9.12 0.98 -2.55
N HIS A 13 8.36 0.60 -1.52
CA HIS A 13 7.28 -0.38 -1.63
C HIS A 13 5.94 0.32 -1.35
N ILE A 14 5.00 0.21 -2.29
CA ILE A 14 3.60 0.65 -2.10
C ILE A 14 2.73 -0.59 -2.04
N VAL A 15 1.94 -0.67 -0.97
CA VAL A 15 1.12 -1.84 -0.65
C VAL A 15 -0.33 -1.40 -0.49
N PHE A 16 -1.24 -2.16 -1.08
CA PHE A 16 -2.67 -1.86 -1.15
C PHE A 16 -3.50 -2.90 -0.40
N ASP A 17 -4.66 -2.50 0.13
CA ASP A 17 -5.71 -3.45 0.51
C ASP A 17 -6.26 -4.15 -0.74
N THR A 18 -6.89 -5.30 -0.53
CA THR A 18 -7.68 -6.02 -1.52
C THR A 18 -9.15 -5.98 -1.11
N TYR A 19 -10.04 -5.58 -2.01
CA TYR A 19 -11.48 -5.54 -1.74
C TYR A 19 -12.16 -6.76 -2.34
N ARG A 20 -12.35 -7.80 -1.53
CA ARG A 20 -12.98 -9.06 -1.93
C ARG A 20 -14.44 -9.11 -1.51
N GLU A 21 -15.36 -9.35 -2.44
CA GLU A 21 -16.80 -9.45 -2.15
C GLU A 21 -17.14 -10.60 -1.20
N ASP A 22 -16.41 -11.73 -1.33
CA ASP A 22 -16.61 -12.97 -0.57
C ASP A 22 -15.96 -12.97 0.83
N SER A 23 -15.48 -11.82 1.32
CA SER A 23 -14.77 -11.72 2.60
C SER A 23 -15.68 -11.31 3.77
N ILE A 24 -15.34 -11.79 4.98
CA ILE A 24 -15.95 -11.30 6.24
C ILE A 24 -15.77 -9.79 6.38
N LYS A 25 -14.63 -9.27 5.91
CA LYS A 25 -14.32 -7.85 5.91
C LYS A 25 -15.26 -7.05 5.02
N ASN A 26 -15.69 -7.60 3.87
CA ASN A 26 -16.70 -6.94 3.04
C ASN A 26 -18.05 -6.83 3.77
N GLY A 27 -18.51 -7.89 4.44
CA GLY A 27 -19.71 -7.82 5.26
C GLY A 27 -19.64 -6.76 6.37
N GLU A 28 -18.50 -6.64 7.05
CA GLU A 28 -18.27 -5.58 8.04
C GLU A 28 -18.21 -4.18 7.41
N ARG A 29 -17.60 -4.03 6.23
CA ARG A 29 -17.54 -2.76 5.48
C ARG A 29 -18.94 -2.33 5.04
N GLU A 30 -19.75 -3.23 4.50
CA GLU A 30 -21.14 -2.96 4.15
C GLU A 30 -21.97 -2.56 5.37
N ARG A 31 -21.77 -3.24 6.52
CA ARG A 31 -22.43 -2.87 7.78
C ARG A 31 -22.07 -1.47 8.25
N ARG A 32 -20.80 -1.06 8.13
CA ARG A 32 -20.28 0.26 8.53
C ARG A 32 -20.54 1.35 7.49
N GLY A 33 -20.68 0.97 6.22
CA GLY A 33 -20.58 1.82 5.04
C GLY A 33 -21.90 2.10 4.32
N LYS A 34 -23.07 1.87 4.97
CA LYS A 34 -24.36 2.35 4.46
C LYS A 34 -24.47 3.89 4.50
N SER A 35 -23.60 4.58 3.76
CA SER A 35 -23.83 5.97 3.38
C SER A 35 -24.92 6.00 2.32
N LYS A 36 -25.95 6.83 2.52
CA LYS A 36 -27.00 7.04 1.51
C LYS A 36 -26.48 7.76 0.26
N GLU A 37 -25.27 8.31 0.30
CA GLU A 37 -24.69 9.16 -0.74
C GLU A 37 -23.42 8.56 -1.36
N MET A 38 -23.22 7.25 -1.25
CA MET A 38 -22.06 6.55 -1.82
C MET A 38 -21.89 6.87 -3.32
N VAL A 39 -20.67 7.26 -3.71
CA VAL A 39 -20.30 7.47 -5.10
C VAL A 39 -19.58 6.23 -5.60
N VAL A 40 -20.12 5.62 -6.65
CA VAL A 40 -19.51 4.45 -7.30
C VAL A 40 -18.96 4.87 -8.65
N LEU A 41 -17.64 4.75 -8.81
CA LEU A 41 -16.95 4.87 -10.09
C LEU A 41 -16.25 3.53 -10.34
N ASP A 42 -16.72 2.79 -11.33
CA ASP A 42 -16.17 1.50 -11.75
C ASP A 42 -14.99 1.65 -12.72
N VAL A 43 -14.91 2.80 -13.41
CA VAL A 43 -13.80 3.18 -14.28
C VAL A 43 -13.34 4.60 -13.93
N ILE A 44 -12.02 4.78 -13.78
CA ILE A 44 -11.39 6.07 -13.48
C ILE A 44 -10.43 6.43 -14.61
N SER A 45 -10.47 7.69 -15.04
CA SER A 45 -9.63 8.21 -16.11
C SER A 45 -8.94 9.51 -15.70
N LEU A 46 -7.89 9.91 -16.43
CA LEU A 46 -7.14 11.14 -16.18
C LEU A 46 -7.99 12.42 -16.25
N ASN A 47 -9.05 12.41 -17.05
CA ASN A 47 -9.93 13.56 -17.26
C ASN A 47 -11.22 13.49 -16.41
N GLN A 48 -11.28 12.54 -15.46
CA GLN A 48 -12.40 12.39 -14.55
C GLN A 48 -12.50 13.61 -13.62
N ASN A 49 -13.70 14.17 -13.47
CA ASN A 49 -13.95 15.13 -12.40
C ASN A 49 -13.80 14.44 -11.04
N VAL A 50 -13.02 15.05 -10.14
CA VAL A 50 -12.85 14.53 -8.78
C VAL A 50 -14.18 14.66 -8.02
N PRO A 51 -14.64 13.60 -7.31
CA PRO A 51 -15.83 13.69 -6.49
C PRO A 51 -15.73 14.85 -5.49
N VAL A 52 -16.78 15.66 -5.42
CA VAL A 52 -16.84 16.85 -4.54
C VAL A 52 -16.70 16.44 -3.06
N VAL A 53 -17.33 15.33 -2.69
CA VAL A 53 -17.24 14.74 -1.35
C VAL A 53 -16.46 13.43 -1.45
N LEU A 54 -15.14 13.50 -1.27
CA LEU A 54 -14.24 12.34 -1.39
C LEU A 54 -14.60 11.21 -0.41
N GLU A 55 -15.13 11.52 0.77
CA GLU A 55 -15.54 10.54 1.77
C GLU A 55 -16.61 9.56 1.23
N ASN A 56 -17.51 10.06 0.39
CA ASN A 56 -18.54 9.24 -0.27
C ASN A 56 -17.97 8.33 -1.37
N PHE A 57 -16.84 8.71 -1.97
CA PHE A 57 -16.10 7.84 -2.88
C PHE A 57 -15.34 6.76 -2.10
N TRP A 58 -14.68 7.14 -0.99
CA TRP A 58 -13.95 6.21 -0.12
C TRP A 58 -14.86 5.29 0.72
N SER A 59 -16.19 5.36 0.59
CA SER A 59 -17.08 4.33 1.14
C SER A 59 -17.30 3.16 0.17
N SER A 60 -17.02 3.33 -1.14
CA SER A 60 -17.23 2.31 -2.17
C SER A 60 -16.01 1.40 -2.33
N SER A 61 -16.17 0.09 -2.14
CA SER A 61 -15.14 -0.91 -2.45
C SER A 61 -14.81 -0.93 -3.95
N ILE A 62 -15.83 -0.84 -4.80
CA ILE A 62 -15.70 -0.75 -6.27
C ILE A 62 -14.85 0.47 -6.65
N GLY A 63 -15.18 1.64 -6.09
CA GLY A 63 -14.44 2.88 -6.34
C GLY A 63 -12.98 2.79 -5.93
N LYS A 64 -12.70 2.19 -4.78
CA LYS A 64 -11.33 1.96 -4.31
C LYS A 64 -10.56 1.03 -5.22
N THR A 65 -11.16 -0.08 -5.64
CA THR A 65 -10.54 -1.03 -6.58
C THR A 65 -10.23 -0.37 -7.92
N ALA A 66 -11.17 0.41 -8.47
CA ALA A 66 -10.97 1.16 -9.71
C ALA A 66 -9.83 2.19 -9.58
N PHE A 67 -9.75 2.89 -8.44
CA PHE A 67 -8.67 3.83 -8.16
C PHE A 67 -7.31 3.15 -8.01
N GLN A 68 -7.25 2.02 -7.31
CA GLN A 68 -6.03 1.24 -7.18
C GLN A 68 -5.51 0.79 -8.54
N ALA A 69 -6.38 0.26 -9.40
CA ALA A 69 -6.02 -0.17 -10.75
C ALA A 69 -5.48 1.02 -11.59
N PHE A 70 -6.22 2.13 -11.62
CA PHE A 70 -5.80 3.36 -12.31
C PHE A 70 -4.45 3.89 -11.79
N TYR A 71 -4.27 3.93 -10.47
CA TYR A 71 -3.06 4.49 -9.86
C TYR A 71 -1.84 3.59 -10.10
N VAL A 72 -2.00 2.27 -10.07
CA VAL A 72 -0.95 1.31 -10.42
C VAL A 72 -0.57 1.46 -11.89
N GLU A 73 -1.54 1.48 -12.80
CA GLU A 73 -1.28 1.70 -14.23
C GLU A 73 -0.53 3.02 -14.44
N TRP A 74 -1.02 4.11 -13.84
CA TRP A 74 -0.37 5.41 -13.91
C TRP A 74 1.07 5.36 -13.41
N LEU A 75 1.37 4.70 -12.29
CA LEU A 75 2.73 4.55 -11.76
C LEU A 75 3.61 3.73 -12.70
N THR A 76 3.11 2.63 -13.28
CA THR A 76 3.87 1.81 -14.22
C THR A 76 4.29 2.57 -15.47
N THR A 77 3.51 3.56 -15.91
CA THR A 77 3.80 4.38 -17.08
C THR A 77 4.56 5.67 -16.76
N ASN A 78 4.28 6.32 -15.63
CA ASN A 78 4.70 7.70 -15.35
C ASN A 78 5.74 7.82 -14.23
N TYR A 79 6.13 6.73 -13.57
CA TYR A 79 7.15 6.80 -12.52
C TYR A 79 8.54 7.14 -13.10
N GLN A 80 9.02 8.35 -12.80
CA GLN A 80 10.32 8.88 -13.21
C GLN A 80 11.37 8.85 -12.09
N GLY A 81 11.15 8.06 -11.04
CA GLY A 81 12.10 7.95 -9.94
C GLY A 81 13.33 7.13 -10.33
N THR A 82 14.49 7.46 -9.74
CA THR A 82 15.75 6.73 -9.96
C THR A 82 15.83 5.41 -9.18
N LYS A 83 14.89 5.17 -8.27
CA LYS A 83 14.89 4.03 -7.35
C LYS A 83 13.88 2.98 -7.77
N PRO A 84 14.14 1.69 -7.52
CA PRO A 84 13.15 0.65 -7.70
C PRO A 84 11.88 0.95 -6.91
N LEU A 85 10.74 0.84 -7.58
CA LEU A 85 9.41 0.93 -6.98
C LEU A 85 8.73 -0.43 -7.07
N TYR A 86 8.36 -0.99 -5.93
CA TYR A 86 7.61 -2.24 -5.83
C TYR A 86 6.15 -1.96 -5.53
N LEU A 87 5.25 -2.47 -6.36
CA LEU A 87 3.81 -2.33 -6.23
C LEU A 87 3.23 -3.67 -5.81
N GLY A 88 2.81 -3.78 -4.56
CA GLY A 88 2.05 -4.93 -4.07
C GLY A 88 0.58 -4.74 -4.37
N ILE A 89 0.01 -5.48 -5.34
CA ILE A 89 -1.42 -5.46 -5.69
C ILE A 89 -1.96 -6.89 -5.84
N SER A 90 -2.73 -7.35 -4.87
CA SER A 90 -3.19 -8.75 -4.84
C SER A 90 -3.87 -9.19 -6.15
N PRO A 91 -3.55 -10.39 -6.67
CA PRO A 91 -2.63 -11.39 -6.11
C PRO A 91 -1.17 -11.20 -6.54
N GLN A 92 -0.88 -10.16 -7.33
CA GLN A 92 0.40 -9.97 -7.99
C GLN A 92 1.27 -8.91 -7.30
N ALA A 93 2.52 -8.85 -7.69
CA ALA A 93 3.37 -7.71 -7.43
C ALA A 93 4.13 -7.33 -8.69
N TRP A 94 4.52 -6.07 -8.75
CA TRP A 94 5.23 -5.49 -9.88
C TRP A 94 6.45 -4.72 -9.38
N THR A 95 7.50 -4.69 -10.18
CA THR A 95 8.60 -3.75 -10.03
C THR A 95 8.54 -2.73 -11.15
N VAL A 96 8.82 -1.47 -10.84
CA VAL A 96 8.91 -0.36 -11.77
C VAL A 96 10.27 0.30 -11.61
N SER A 97 11.07 0.28 -12.67
CA SER A 97 12.40 0.87 -12.70
C SER A 97 12.75 1.34 -14.10
N ALA A 98 13.36 2.52 -14.22
CA ALA A 98 13.83 3.07 -15.50
C ALA A 98 12.77 3.07 -16.62
N GLY A 99 11.51 3.39 -16.27
CA GLY A 99 10.40 3.45 -17.22
C GLY A 99 9.88 2.08 -17.69
N CYS A 100 10.32 0.98 -17.07
CA CYS A 100 9.83 -0.36 -17.35
C CYS A 100 9.14 -0.95 -16.11
N ALA A 101 7.97 -1.56 -16.32
CA ALA A 101 7.26 -2.33 -15.32
C ALA A 101 7.29 -3.82 -15.66
N SER A 102 7.59 -4.67 -14.67
CA SER A 102 7.59 -6.11 -14.85
C SER A 102 7.01 -6.84 -13.63
N PRO A 103 6.41 -8.03 -13.83
CA PRO A 103 5.93 -8.83 -12.71
C PRO A 103 7.07 -9.18 -11.74
N PHE A 104 6.77 -9.18 -10.45
CA PHE A 104 7.71 -9.53 -9.37
C PHE A 104 7.14 -10.65 -8.49
N PRO A 105 7.18 -11.92 -8.95
CA PRO A 105 6.45 -13.02 -8.32
C PRO A 105 6.77 -13.28 -6.85
N ARG A 106 7.98 -12.90 -6.39
CA ARG A 106 8.43 -13.05 -5.00
C ARG A 106 7.54 -12.31 -4.01
N LEU A 107 6.91 -11.21 -4.43
CA LEU A 107 5.98 -10.44 -3.61
C LEU A 107 4.51 -10.70 -3.93
N ASN A 108 4.20 -11.75 -4.71
CA ASN A 108 2.81 -12.18 -4.91
C ASN A 108 2.21 -12.62 -3.57
N CYS A 109 1.05 -12.09 -3.24
CA CYS A 109 0.42 -12.29 -1.94
C CYS A 109 -1.09 -12.04 -2.06
N THR A 110 -1.88 -12.92 -1.43
CA THR A 110 -3.35 -12.88 -1.41
C THR A 110 -3.93 -12.33 -0.11
N HIS A 111 -3.09 -11.88 0.83
CA HIS A 111 -3.56 -11.25 2.05
C HIS A 111 -4.46 -10.05 1.71
N GLU A 112 -5.54 -9.89 2.47
CA GLU A 112 -6.53 -8.87 2.18
C GLU A 112 -6.07 -7.48 2.62
N GLU A 113 -5.45 -7.37 3.80
CA GLU A 113 -5.15 -6.07 4.42
C GLU A 113 -3.71 -5.61 4.12
N ALA A 114 -3.57 -4.30 3.88
CA ALA A 114 -2.29 -3.69 3.56
C ALA A 114 -1.27 -3.82 4.70
N ASP A 115 -1.70 -3.82 5.95
CA ASP A 115 -0.84 -3.95 7.13
C ASP A 115 -0.11 -5.30 7.17
N ASP A 116 -0.81 -6.42 6.98
CA ASP A 116 -0.22 -7.76 6.88
C ASP A 116 0.72 -7.87 5.68
N ARG A 117 0.32 -7.29 4.55
CA ARG A 117 1.15 -7.28 3.33
C ARG A 117 2.41 -6.43 3.50
N MET A 118 2.34 -5.33 4.24
CA MET A 118 3.53 -4.55 4.60
C MET A 118 4.51 -5.40 5.41
N MET A 119 4.04 -6.22 6.36
CA MET A 119 4.91 -7.12 7.11
C MET A 119 5.57 -8.15 6.19
N PHE A 120 4.82 -8.72 5.25
CA PHE A 120 5.36 -9.63 4.24
C PHE A 120 6.46 -8.99 3.37
N HIS A 121 6.26 -7.74 2.93
CA HIS A 121 7.28 -7.00 2.19
C HIS A 121 8.53 -6.75 3.03
N VAL A 122 8.39 -6.37 4.31
CA VAL A 122 9.55 -6.16 5.20
C VAL A 122 10.32 -7.47 5.41
N GLN A 123 9.59 -8.57 5.66
CA GLN A 123 10.19 -9.90 5.78
C GLN A 123 10.98 -10.27 4.52
N ASP A 124 10.42 -10.06 3.33
CA ASP A 124 11.08 -10.36 2.06
C ASP A 124 12.37 -9.53 1.87
N ILE A 125 12.34 -8.23 2.20
CA ILE A 125 13.51 -7.34 2.15
C ILE A 125 14.60 -7.89 3.08
N LEU A 126 14.27 -8.15 4.34
CA LEU A 126 15.25 -8.60 5.34
C LEU A 126 15.81 -9.99 5.03
N SER A 127 15.01 -10.90 4.46
CA SER A 127 15.47 -12.24 4.08
C SER A 127 16.41 -12.27 2.88
N HIS A 128 16.44 -11.22 2.05
CA HIS A 128 17.22 -11.21 0.80
C HIS A 128 18.26 -10.11 0.71
N ARG A 129 18.25 -9.13 1.62
CA ARG A 129 19.32 -8.15 1.74
C ARG A 129 20.48 -8.72 2.56
N SER A 130 21.68 -8.46 2.09
CA SER A 130 22.90 -8.72 2.85
C SER A 130 23.23 -7.54 3.75
N GLY A 131 23.41 -7.80 5.04
CA GLY A 131 23.89 -6.84 6.01
C GLY A 131 22.81 -5.99 6.70
N PRO A 132 23.22 -5.05 7.57
CA PRO A 132 22.31 -4.26 8.39
C PRO A 132 21.35 -3.43 7.53
N THR A 133 20.05 -3.58 7.76
CA THR A 133 19.00 -2.92 6.99
C THR A 133 18.16 -2.00 7.88
N SER A 134 17.93 -0.76 7.45
CA SER A 134 17.00 0.17 8.11
C SER A 134 15.71 0.29 7.31
N ILE A 135 14.57 0.16 7.98
CA ILE A 135 13.24 0.17 7.35
C ILE A 135 12.43 1.39 7.82
N THR A 136 11.76 2.06 6.90
CA THR A 136 10.77 3.11 7.22
C THR A 136 9.40 2.70 6.70
N LEU A 137 8.42 2.57 7.59
CA LEU A 137 7.02 2.34 7.25
C LEU A 137 6.24 3.64 7.40
N SER A 138 5.46 4.00 6.39
CA SER A 138 4.53 5.13 6.46
C SER A 138 3.10 4.60 6.49
N SER A 139 2.45 4.63 7.65
CA SER A 139 1.06 4.23 7.80
C SER A 139 0.37 5.03 8.90
N GLY A 140 -0.90 5.38 8.66
CA GLY A 140 -1.79 5.94 9.69
C GLY A 140 -2.43 4.86 10.57
N ASP A 141 -2.45 3.61 10.09
CA ASP A 141 -3.13 2.51 10.74
C ASP A 141 -2.39 2.07 12.02
N THR A 142 -3.16 1.84 13.09
CA THR A 142 -2.63 1.37 14.37
C THR A 142 -2.33 -0.12 14.33
N TYR A 143 -2.99 -0.91 13.48
CA TYR A 143 -2.67 -2.34 13.32
C TYR A 143 -1.25 -2.56 12.82
N VAL A 144 -0.75 -1.69 11.92
CA VAL A 144 0.67 -1.69 11.53
C VAL A 144 1.59 -1.57 12.74
N PHE A 145 1.32 -0.66 13.67
CA PHE A 145 2.15 -0.52 14.88
C PHE A 145 2.18 -1.80 15.72
N VAL A 146 1.03 -2.45 15.89
CA VAL A 146 0.94 -3.71 16.66
C VAL A 146 1.72 -4.84 15.96
N CYS A 147 1.54 -5.00 14.65
CA CYS A 147 2.27 -6.01 13.87
C CYS A 147 3.79 -5.77 13.94
N LEU A 148 4.23 -4.52 13.89
CA LEU A 148 5.64 -4.14 14.02
C LEU A 148 6.23 -4.56 15.37
N LEU A 149 5.52 -4.33 16.48
CA LEU A 149 5.99 -4.75 17.80
C LEU A 149 6.21 -6.26 17.86
N TYR A 150 5.29 -7.04 17.31
CA TYR A 150 5.44 -8.50 17.23
C TYR A 150 6.67 -8.88 16.40
N HIS A 151 6.74 -8.49 15.13
CA HIS A 151 7.79 -8.95 14.22
C HIS A 151 9.21 -8.52 14.62
N ILE A 152 9.39 -7.32 15.19
CA ILE A 152 10.68 -6.87 15.72
C ILE A 152 11.17 -7.80 16.85
N THR A 153 10.25 -8.24 17.72
CA THR A 153 10.58 -9.11 18.86
C THR A 153 10.79 -10.56 18.47
N VAL A 154 10.14 -11.03 17.40
CA VAL A 154 10.14 -12.44 17.04
C VAL A 154 11.29 -12.83 16.10
N ASN A 155 11.54 -12.07 15.02
CA ASN A 155 12.47 -12.55 13.99
C ASN A 155 13.23 -11.49 13.20
N TRP A 156 12.76 -10.25 13.09
CA TRP A 156 13.39 -9.30 12.15
C TRP A 156 14.79 -8.84 12.57
N ARG A 157 15.10 -8.82 13.87
CA ARG A 157 16.45 -8.50 14.34
C ARG A 157 17.47 -9.55 13.90
N ASP A 158 17.09 -10.83 13.94
CA ASP A 158 17.95 -11.93 13.51
C ASP A 158 18.17 -11.93 11.99
N LEU A 159 17.26 -11.28 11.24
CA LEU A 159 17.36 -11.05 9.80
C LEU A 159 18.09 -9.75 9.45
N GLY A 160 18.79 -9.12 10.40
CA GLY A 160 19.63 -7.95 10.14
C GLY A 160 18.90 -6.60 10.18
N LEU A 161 17.68 -6.53 10.72
CA LEU A 161 17.02 -5.25 10.98
C LEU A 161 17.83 -4.43 12.00
N LYS A 162 18.35 -3.28 11.55
CA LYS A 162 19.12 -2.35 12.37
C LYS A 162 18.24 -1.29 13.02
N GLU A 163 17.42 -0.63 12.22
CA GLU A 163 16.53 0.45 12.66
C GLU A 163 15.16 0.31 11.99
N LEU A 164 14.12 0.66 12.74
CA LEU A 164 12.76 0.71 12.22
C LEU A 164 12.10 2.02 12.61
N TRP A 165 11.58 2.73 11.61
CA TRP A 165 10.88 3.99 11.77
C TRP A 165 9.44 3.85 11.31
N LEU A 166 8.47 4.18 12.18
CA LEU A 166 7.06 4.30 11.81
C LEU A 166 6.70 5.77 11.69
N VAL A 167 6.44 6.23 10.47
CA VAL A 167 5.95 7.57 10.19
C VAL A 167 4.41 7.52 10.20
N ARG A 168 3.80 8.13 11.22
CA ARG A 168 2.37 8.37 11.23
C ARG A 168 2.08 9.68 10.52
N ASN A 169 1.42 9.62 9.37
CA ASN A 169 0.87 10.83 8.77
C ASN A 169 -0.33 11.27 9.62
N SER A 170 -0.12 12.19 10.55
CA SER A 170 -1.21 12.92 11.16
C SER A 170 -1.84 13.77 10.06
N GLY A 171 -2.97 13.31 9.52
CA GLY A 171 -3.78 14.12 8.63
C GLY A 171 -4.15 15.40 9.38
N VAL A 172 -3.48 16.51 9.05
CA VAL A 172 -3.98 17.83 9.45
C VAL A 172 -5.31 17.95 8.74
N ARG A 173 -6.43 17.81 9.47
CA ARG A 173 -7.71 18.34 9.00
C ARG A 173 -7.46 19.82 8.77
N ARG A 174 -7.31 20.22 7.51
CA ARG A 174 -7.39 21.63 7.15
C ARG A 174 -8.83 22.03 7.42
N SER A 175 -9.02 22.70 8.55
CA SER A 175 -10.23 23.46 8.90
C SER A 175 -10.53 24.49 7.84
#